data_AF-A0A8T5KV50-F1
#
_entry.id   AF-A0A8T5KV50-F1
#
_cell.length_a   1.000
_cell.length_b   1.000
_cell.length_c   1.000
_cell.angle_alpha   90.00
_cell.angle_beta   90.00
_cell.angle_gamma   90.00
#
_symmetry.space_group_name_H-M   'P 1'
#
loop_
_entity.id
_entity.type
_entity.pdbx_description
1 polymer ?
#
loop_
_entity_poly.entity_id
_entity_poly.type
_entity_poly.pdbx_seq_one_letter_code
_entity_poly.pdbx_strand_id
1 'polypeptide(L)'
;MNPLTMSKKILATRYLCDNCLGRQFAQLLSGYSNHERGKTIRMMLAMEYEVKPFKIRSENLHGFKFRSVQIKAPKPKACLVCGDVFKNLDKLADKVIKELPKNTKSFMIGSRASDLTEKEEKLWSKIGVQYCEPMRSELNRELGKAVWE
;
A
#
# COMPACT_ATOMS: atom_id res chain seq x y z
N MET A 1 6.93 -15.08 11.23
CA MET A 1 7.57 -14.98 9.89
C MET A 1 8.09 -13.57 9.74
N ASN A 2 9.30 -13.32 9.22
CA ASN A 2 9.80 -11.94 9.14
C ASN A 2 9.10 -11.13 8.02
N PRO A 3 9.19 -9.79 8.03
CA PRO A 3 8.50 -8.94 7.06
C PRO A 3 8.82 -9.25 5.58
N LEU A 4 10.07 -9.57 5.26
CA LEU A 4 10.48 -9.86 3.89
C LEU A 4 9.90 -11.19 3.39
N THR A 5 9.92 -12.25 4.22
CA THR A 5 9.33 -13.55 3.88
C THR A 5 7.82 -13.45 3.72
N MET A 6 7.13 -12.68 4.57
CA MET A 6 5.70 -12.39 4.40
C MET A 6 5.44 -11.63 3.09
N SER A 7 6.24 -10.60 2.81
CA SER A 7 6.11 -9.79 1.61
C SER A 7 6.29 -10.59 0.33
N LYS A 8 7.25 -11.53 0.28
CA LYS A 8 7.38 -12.47 -0.85
C LYS A 8 6.11 -13.28 -1.08
N LYS A 9 5.50 -13.82 -0.02
CA LYS A 9 4.24 -14.57 -0.13
C LYS A 9 3.09 -13.70 -0.65
N ILE A 10 3.00 -12.46 -0.17
CA ILE A 10 2.01 -11.48 -0.65
C ILE A 10 2.18 -11.24 -2.15
N LEU A 11 3.38 -10.81 -2.55
CA LEU A 11 3.67 -10.34 -3.91
C LEU A 11 3.80 -11.49 -4.93
N ALA A 12 3.95 -12.73 -4.50
CA ALA A 12 3.91 -13.93 -5.35
C ALA A 12 2.54 -14.16 -6.01
N THR A 13 1.46 -13.63 -5.43
CA THR A 13 0.10 -13.93 -5.90
C THR A 13 -0.59 -12.77 -6.59
N ARG A 14 -0.14 -11.53 -6.37
CA ARG A 14 -0.88 -10.30 -6.73
C ARG A 14 -0.01 -9.06 -6.64
N TYR A 15 -0.43 -7.98 -7.28
CA TYR A 15 0.15 -6.65 -7.12
C TYR A 15 -0.51 -5.87 -5.96
N LEU A 16 0.33 -5.27 -5.11
CA LEU A 16 -0.07 -4.30 -4.08
C LEU A 16 0.64 -2.98 -4.35
N CYS A 17 -0.01 -1.84 -4.06
CA CYS A 17 0.69 -0.56 -3.97
C CYS A 17 1.55 -0.50 -2.70
N ASP A 18 2.39 0.52 -2.59
CA ASP A 18 3.33 0.64 -1.47
C ASP A 18 2.63 0.90 -0.14
N ASN A 19 1.55 1.70 -0.08
CA ASN A 19 0.73 1.83 1.14
C ASN A 19 0.20 0.47 1.61
N CYS A 20 -0.40 -0.31 0.70
CA CYS A 20 -0.95 -1.62 1.02
C CYS A 20 0.10 -2.61 1.49
N LEU A 21 1.30 -2.58 0.91
CA LEU A 21 2.40 -3.43 1.31
C LEU A 21 2.96 -3.00 2.66
N GLY A 22 3.24 -1.71 2.84
CA GLY A 22 3.85 -1.20 4.06
C GLY A 22 2.94 -1.28 5.28
N ARG A 23 1.62 -1.09 5.11
CA ARG A 23 0.68 -1.17 6.24
C ARG A 23 0.60 -2.54 6.89
N GLN A 24 1.01 -3.60 6.18
CA GLN A 24 1.11 -4.95 6.76
C GLN A 24 2.12 -5.00 7.92
N PHE A 25 2.97 -3.98 8.03
CA PHE A 25 4.04 -3.83 9.01
C PHE A 25 4.01 -2.48 9.71
N ALA A 26 2.84 -1.80 9.75
CA ALA A 26 2.69 -0.47 10.33
C ALA A 26 3.03 -0.41 11.82
N GLN A 27 2.87 -1.53 12.55
CA GLN A 27 3.22 -1.64 13.97
C GLN A 27 4.74 -1.82 14.19
N LEU A 28 5.54 -1.91 13.12
CA LEU A 28 7.00 -1.97 13.18
C LEU A 28 7.60 -0.62 12.78
N LEU A 29 8.55 -0.14 13.59
CA LEU A 29 9.19 1.18 13.46
C LEU A 29 8.19 2.34 13.57
N SER A 30 8.63 3.51 14.04
CA SER A 30 7.81 4.72 14.11
C SER A 30 8.44 5.83 13.25
N GLY A 31 7.66 6.87 12.92
CA GLY A 31 8.15 8.03 12.14
C GLY A 31 8.15 7.85 10.62
N TYR A 32 7.64 6.73 10.10
CA TYR A 32 7.55 6.46 8.66
C TYR A 32 6.11 6.24 8.24
N SER A 33 5.77 6.70 7.04
CA SER A 33 4.49 6.37 6.39
C SER A 33 4.48 4.92 5.89
N ASN A 34 3.29 4.37 5.69
CA ASN A 34 3.17 3.04 5.09
C ASN A 34 3.62 3.01 3.63
N HIS A 35 3.50 4.13 2.91
CA HIS A 35 4.07 4.27 1.57
C HIS A 35 5.59 4.07 1.59
N GLU A 36 6.30 4.75 2.50
CA GLU A 36 7.76 4.61 2.65
C GLU A 36 8.15 3.19 3.06
N ARG A 37 7.46 2.60 4.07
CA ARG A 37 7.69 1.21 4.47
C ARG A 37 7.56 0.26 3.28
N GLY A 38 6.47 0.37 2.52
CA GLY A 38 6.20 -0.51 1.38
C GLY A 38 7.22 -0.34 0.25
N LYS A 39 7.57 0.90 -0.08
CA LYS A 39 8.58 1.21 -1.10
C LYS A 39 9.94 0.62 -0.72
N THR A 40 10.35 0.75 0.54
CA THR A 40 11.60 0.18 1.08
C THR A 40 11.60 -1.34 1.00
N ILE A 41 10.51 -2.00 1.44
CA ILE A 41 10.37 -3.46 1.33
C ILE A 41 10.46 -3.90 -0.14
N ARG A 42 9.78 -3.20 -1.05
CA ARG A 42 9.80 -3.53 -2.48
C ARG A 42 11.19 -3.38 -3.08
N MET A 43 11.93 -2.32 -2.72
CA MET A 43 13.31 -2.12 -3.14
C MET A 43 14.21 -3.28 -2.69
N MET A 44 14.13 -3.65 -1.40
CA MET A 44 14.89 -4.77 -0.85
C MET A 44 14.58 -6.08 -1.59
N LEU A 45 13.31 -6.35 -1.88
CA LEU A 45 12.91 -7.54 -2.63
C LEU A 45 13.35 -7.50 -4.09
N ALA A 46 13.39 -6.33 -4.72
CA ALA A 46 13.93 -6.18 -6.08
C ALA A 46 15.43 -6.49 -6.10
N MET A 47 16.20 -5.93 -5.17
CA MET A 47 17.64 -6.22 -5.04
C MET A 47 17.89 -7.71 -4.81
N GLU A 48 17.12 -8.34 -3.92
CA GLU A 48 17.24 -9.78 -3.68
C GLU A 48 16.88 -10.60 -4.94
N TYR A 49 15.84 -10.18 -5.67
CA TYR A 49 15.42 -10.84 -6.91
C TYR A 49 16.51 -10.76 -8.00
N GLU A 50 17.26 -9.66 -8.05
CA GLU A 50 18.37 -9.48 -8.98
C GLU A 50 19.53 -10.45 -8.71
N VAL A 51 19.81 -10.73 -7.43
CA VAL A 51 20.81 -11.72 -7.01
C VAL A 51 20.31 -13.14 -7.27
N LYS A 52 19.06 -13.42 -6.91
CA LYS A 52 18.45 -14.74 -7.07
C LYS A 52 16.95 -14.60 -7.36
N PRO A 53 16.52 -14.81 -8.61
CA PRO A 53 15.10 -14.76 -8.94
C PRO A 53 14.27 -15.73 -8.10
N PHE A 54 13.13 -15.25 -7.62
CA PHE A 54 12.16 -16.03 -6.84
C PHE A 54 10.73 -15.75 -7.33
N LYS A 55 9.75 -16.54 -6.88
CA LYS A 55 8.36 -16.35 -7.30
C LYS A 55 7.83 -14.98 -6.84
N ILE A 56 7.59 -14.10 -7.80
CA ILE A 56 6.95 -12.79 -7.62
C ILE A 56 6.15 -12.45 -8.88
N ARG A 57 4.99 -11.81 -8.73
CA ARG A 57 4.29 -11.21 -9.88
C ARG A 57 5.13 -10.07 -10.43
N SER A 58 5.53 -10.15 -11.71
CA SER A 58 6.48 -9.20 -12.30
C SER A 58 5.98 -7.75 -12.27
N GLU A 59 4.67 -7.52 -12.20
CA GLU A 59 4.07 -6.19 -12.01
C GLU A 59 4.56 -5.50 -10.72
N ASN A 60 4.95 -6.26 -9.70
CA ASN A 60 5.53 -5.72 -8.46
C ASN A 60 6.96 -5.23 -8.62
N LEU A 61 7.62 -5.56 -9.73
CA LEU A 61 8.97 -5.11 -10.08
C LEU A 61 8.94 -4.05 -11.19
N HIS A 62 7.77 -3.50 -11.50
CA HIS A 62 7.64 -2.45 -12.50
C HIS A 62 8.41 -1.20 -12.09
N GLY A 63 9.19 -0.64 -13.03
CA GLY A 63 9.99 0.57 -12.82
C GLY A 63 11.43 0.31 -12.37
N PHE A 64 11.77 -0.91 -11.92
CA PHE A 64 13.16 -1.25 -11.61
C PHE A 64 13.96 -1.55 -12.87
N LYS A 65 15.21 -1.08 -12.89
CA LYS A 65 16.20 -1.37 -13.92
C LYS A 65 17.24 -2.32 -13.34
N PHE A 66 17.15 -3.59 -13.70
CA PHE A 66 18.09 -4.63 -13.29
C PHE A 66 19.31 -4.66 -14.21
N ARG A 67 20.47 -4.96 -13.64
CA ARG A 67 21.77 -5.12 -14.32
C ARG A 67 22.01 -6.56 -14.76
N SER A 68 21.70 -7.53 -13.91
CA SER A 68 21.99 -8.95 -14.16
C SER A 68 20.77 -9.79 -14.58
N VAL A 69 19.56 -9.25 -14.45
CA VAL A 69 18.32 -9.99 -14.72
C VAL A 69 17.50 -9.28 -15.81
N GLN A 70 17.13 -10.03 -16.85
CA GLN A 70 16.19 -9.55 -17.85
C GLN A 70 14.76 -9.93 -17.45
N ILE A 71 13.93 -8.94 -17.14
CA ILE A 71 12.52 -9.14 -16.79
C ILE A 71 11.66 -8.06 -17.43
N LYS A 72 10.59 -8.49 -18.11
CA LYS A 72 9.54 -7.58 -18.58
C LYS A 72 8.50 -7.43 -17.47
N ALA A 73 8.60 -6.34 -16.73
CA ALA A 73 7.63 -5.97 -15.69
C ALA A 73 6.60 -4.97 -16.27
N PRO A 74 5.39 -5.42 -16.64
CA PRO A 74 4.40 -4.52 -17.22
C PRO A 74 3.87 -3.56 -16.15
N LYS A 75 3.29 -2.44 -16.59
CA LYS A 75 2.65 -1.49 -15.68
C LYS A 75 1.59 -2.23 -14.86
N PRO A 76 1.61 -2.11 -13.52
CA PRO A 76 0.62 -2.78 -12.70
C PRO A 76 -0.78 -2.25 -12.99
N LYS A 77 -1.76 -3.16 -12.96
CA LYS A 77 -3.17 -2.79 -12.85
C LYS A 77 -3.45 -2.17 -11.47
N ALA A 78 -4.72 -1.93 -11.17
CA ALA A 78 -5.12 -1.42 -9.86
C ALA A 78 -4.62 -2.32 -8.72
N CYS A 79 -4.25 -1.70 -7.59
CA CYS A 79 -3.91 -2.44 -6.38
C CYS A 79 -5.06 -3.37 -5.98
N LEU A 80 -4.76 -4.65 -5.72
CA LEU A 80 -5.80 -5.62 -5.39
C LEU A 80 -6.58 -5.24 -4.14
N VAL A 81 -5.93 -4.63 -3.15
CA VAL A 81 -6.57 -4.37 -1.86
C VAL A 81 -7.30 -3.04 -1.87
N CYS A 82 -6.60 -1.94 -2.17
CA CYS A 82 -7.17 -0.60 -2.04
C CYS A 82 -7.77 -0.03 -3.33
N GLY A 83 -7.67 -0.75 -4.46
CA GLY A 83 -8.19 -0.26 -5.74
C GLY A 83 -7.56 1.07 -6.20
N ASP A 84 -6.32 1.35 -5.80
CA ASP A 84 -5.60 2.60 -6.03
C ASP A 84 -6.19 3.85 -5.33
N VAL A 85 -6.97 3.68 -4.25
CA VAL A 85 -7.48 4.81 -3.45
C VAL A 85 -6.36 5.74 -2.95
N PHE A 86 -5.25 5.17 -2.47
CA PHE A 86 -4.09 5.95 -1.98
C PHE A 86 -3.35 6.69 -3.10
N LYS A 87 -3.42 6.21 -4.36
CA LYS A 87 -2.84 6.93 -5.50
C LYS A 87 -3.71 8.10 -5.97
N ASN A 88 -4.97 8.13 -5.53
CA ASN A 88 -5.95 9.16 -5.89
C ASN A 88 -6.35 9.99 -4.67
N LEU A 89 -5.51 10.01 -3.62
CA LEU A 89 -5.83 10.66 -2.36
C LEU A 89 -6.09 12.16 -2.54
N ASP A 90 -5.24 12.86 -3.29
CA ASP A 90 -5.39 14.30 -3.56
C ASP A 90 -6.72 14.61 -4.26
N LYS A 91 -7.10 13.80 -5.24
CA LYS A 91 -8.40 13.94 -5.93
C LYS A 91 -9.58 13.70 -5.00
N LEU A 92 -9.42 12.84 -3.99
CA LEU A 92 -10.44 12.63 -2.96
C LEU A 92 -10.47 13.82 -2.00
N ALA A 93 -9.30 14.34 -1.60
CA ALA A 93 -9.18 15.51 -0.76
C ALA A 93 -9.82 16.73 -1.40
N ASP A 94 -9.53 17.01 -2.68
CA ASP A 94 -10.13 18.10 -3.46
C ASP A 94 -11.66 18.05 -3.45
N LYS A 95 -12.24 16.85 -3.55
CA LYS A 95 -13.69 16.66 -3.49
C LYS A 95 -14.23 16.99 -2.12
N VAL A 96 -13.55 16.56 -1.06
CA VAL A 96 -13.94 16.87 0.32
C VAL A 96 -13.85 18.39 0.57
N ILE A 97 -12.73 19.02 0.18
CA ILE A 97 -12.50 20.46 0.35
C ILE A 97 -13.59 21.29 -0.32
N LYS A 98 -14.03 20.92 -1.53
CA LYS A 98 -15.10 21.62 -2.25
C LYS A 98 -16.45 21.62 -1.52
N GLU A 99 -16.73 20.56 -0.75
CA GLU A 99 -17.96 20.41 0.02
C GLU A 99 -17.86 21.03 1.42
N LEU A 100 -16.64 21.35 1.89
CA LEU A 100 -16.45 21.96 3.20
C LEU A 100 -16.87 23.43 3.20
N PRO A 101 -17.66 23.87 4.19
CA PRO A 101 -17.93 25.29 4.39
C PRO A 101 -16.63 26.10 4.56
N LYS A 102 -16.58 27.30 3.96
CA LYS A 102 -15.40 28.18 4.01
C LYS A 102 -14.89 28.52 5.42
N ASN A 103 -15.77 28.44 6.42
CA ASN A 103 -15.47 28.77 7.82
C ASN A 103 -15.26 27.53 8.71
N THR A 104 -14.97 26.36 8.11
CA THR A 104 -14.66 25.13 8.83
C THR A 104 -13.40 25.31 9.67
N LYS A 105 -13.51 25.13 10.99
CA LYS A 105 -12.36 25.21 11.92
C LYS A 105 -11.81 23.84 12.32
N SER A 106 -12.67 22.82 12.27
CA SER A 106 -12.32 21.43 12.56
C SER A 106 -13.29 20.52 11.81
N PHE A 107 -12.81 19.33 11.48
CA PHE A 107 -13.60 18.30 10.82
C PHE A 107 -13.15 16.90 11.27
N MET A 108 -13.96 15.90 10.97
CA MET A 108 -13.62 14.50 11.17
C MET A 108 -13.79 13.74 9.87
N ILE A 109 -12.80 12.94 9.49
CA ILE A 109 -12.87 12.08 8.30
C ILE A 109 -13.15 10.64 8.71
N GLY A 110 -14.19 10.07 8.10
CA GLY A 110 -14.54 8.67 8.19
C GLY A 110 -14.86 8.11 6.80
N SER A 111 -14.53 6.84 6.58
CA SER A 111 -14.81 6.13 5.33
C SER A 111 -15.87 5.05 5.55
N ARG A 112 -16.75 4.82 4.56
CA ARG A 112 -17.55 3.60 4.43
C ARG A 112 -16.97 2.78 3.28
N ALA A 113 -16.27 1.69 3.60
CA ALA A 113 -15.43 0.97 2.65
C ALA A 113 -15.49 -0.56 2.85
N SER A 114 -16.70 -1.13 2.92
CA SER A 114 -16.94 -2.56 3.13
C SER A 114 -16.15 -3.44 2.16
N ASP A 115 -16.20 -3.12 0.87
CA ASP A 115 -15.56 -3.91 -0.19
C ASP A 115 -14.03 -3.97 -0.04
N LEU A 116 -13.45 -2.92 0.53
CA LEU A 116 -12.00 -2.84 0.74
C LEU A 116 -11.59 -3.62 1.99
N THR A 117 -12.43 -3.64 3.03
CA THR A 117 -12.25 -4.49 4.21
C THR A 117 -12.28 -5.97 3.83
N GLU A 118 -13.24 -6.41 3.02
CA GLU A 118 -13.31 -7.82 2.59
C GLU A 118 -12.05 -8.27 1.82
N LYS A 119 -11.52 -7.40 0.94
CA LYS A 119 -10.30 -7.68 0.18
C LYS A 119 -9.08 -7.82 1.09
N GLU A 120 -9.05 -7.03 2.16
CA GLU A 120 -8.01 -7.06 3.18
C GLU A 120 -8.10 -8.33 4.03
N GLU A 121 -9.28 -8.72 4.51
CA GLU A 121 -9.49 -9.98 5.24
C GLU A 121 -9.12 -11.21 4.40
N LYS A 122 -9.45 -11.20 3.10
CA LYS A 122 -9.04 -12.25 2.14
C LYS A 122 -7.52 -12.33 1.95
N LEU A 123 -6.78 -11.24 2.19
CA LEU A 123 -5.32 -11.24 2.20
C LEU A 123 -4.81 -11.85 3.51
N TRP A 124 -5.36 -11.42 4.64
CA TRP A 124 -4.93 -11.85 5.97
C TRP A 124 -5.19 -13.32 6.26
N SER A 125 -6.29 -13.89 5.77
CA SER A 125 -6.59 -15.33 5.93
C SER A 125 -5.50 -16.25 5.37
N LYS A 126 -4.67 -15.75 4.44
CA LYS A 126 -3.59 -16.52 3.81
C LYS A 126 -2.22 -16.26 4.42
N ILE A 127 -2.03 -15.13 5.10
CA ILE A 127 -0.68 -14.58 5.38
C ILE A 127 -0.51 -14.18 6.86
N GLY A 128 -1.60 -13.98 7.59
CA GLY A 128 -1.63 -13.49 8.97
C GLY A 128 -1.69 -11.96 9.06
N VAL A 129 -2.00 -11.45 10.26
CA VAL A 129 -2.27 -10.02 10.54
C VAL A 129 -1.50 -9.50 11.77
N GLN A 130 -0.24 -9.92 11.93
CA GLN A 130 0.48 -9.66 13.18
C GLN A 130 0.82 -8.18 13.43
N TYR A 131 1.26 -7.46 12.40
CA TYR A 131 1.80 -6.09 12.51
C TYR A 131 1.00 -5.07 11.70
N CYS A 132 -0.17 -5.47 11.24
CA CYS A 132 -0.92 -4.71 10.25
C CYS A 132 -1.65 -3.53 10.89
N GLU A 133 -1.71 -2.42 10.16
CA GLU A 133 -2.72 -1.38 10.37
C GLU A 133 -3.92 -1.65 9.45
N PRO A 134 -5.18 -1.54 9.94
CA PRO A 134 -6.36 -1.62 9.10
C PRO A 134 -6.39 -0.53 8.04
N MET A 135 -6.83 -0.87 6.83
CA MET A 135 -6.83 0.09 5.71
C MET A 135 -7.65 1.35 6.00
N ARG A 136 -8.80 1.22 6.68
CA ARG A 136 -9.65 2.38 7.00
C ARG A 136 -8.96 3.37 7.92
N SER A 137 -8.16 2.88 8.88
CA SER A 137 -7.41 3.72 9.80
C SER A 137 -6.37 4.55 9.07
N GLU A 138 -5.59 3.91 8.18
CA GLU A 138 -4.63 4.62 7.33
C GLU A 138 -5.33 5.61 6.40
N LEU A 139 -6.39 5.18 5.69
CA LEU A 139 -7.10 6.03 4.74
C LEU A 139 -7.68 7.28 5.40
N ASN A 140 -8.35 7.14 6.54
CA ASN A 140 -8.94 8.28 7.24
C ASN A 140 -7.86 9.26 7.71
N ARG A 141 -6.71 8.74 8.21
CA ARG A 141 -5.60 9.58 8.66
C ARG A 141 -4.96 10.34 7.49
N GLU A 142 -4.60 9.64 6.42
CA GLU A 142 -3.91 10.27 5.29
C GLU A 142 -4.84 11.22 4.53
N LEU A 143 -6.12 10.87 4.34
CA LEU A 143 -7.09 11.80 3.76
C LEU A 143 -7.31 13.02 4.67
N GLY A 144 -7.31 12.82 5.99
CA GLY A 144 -7.41 13.90 6.97
C GLY A 144 -6.30 14.92 6.83
N LYS A 145 -5.06 14.46 6.68
CA LYS A 145 -3.90 15.33 6.41
C LYS A 145 -4.06 16.07 5.09
N ALA A 146 -4.37 15.36 4.00
CA ALA A 146 -4.49 15.94 2.67
C ALA A 146 -5.63 16.97 2.52
N VAL A 147 -6.65 16.91 3.37
CA VAL A 147 -7.74 17.92 3.42
C VAL A 147 -7.37 19.12 4.30
N TRP A 148 -6.47 18.93 5.27
CA TRP A 148 -6.04 19.97 6.19
C TRP A 148 -4.90 20.83 5.61
N GLU A 149 -4.04 20.24 4.79
CA GLU A 149 -2.98 20.90 4.03
C GLU A 149 -3.53 21.80 2.92
#